data_AF-A0A258BKV6-F1
#
_entry.id   AF-A0A258BKV6-F1
#
_cell.length_a   1.000
_cell.length_b   1.000
_cell.length_c   1.000
_cell.angle_alpha   90.00
_cell.angle_beta   90.00
_cell.angle_gamma   90.00
#
_symmetry.space_group_name_H-M   'P 1'
#
loop_
_entity.id
_entity.type
_entity.pdbx_description
1 polymer ?
#
loop_
_entity_poly.entity_id
_entity_poly.type
_entity_poly.pdbx_seq_one_letter_code
_entity_poly.pdbx_strand_id
1 'polypeptide(L)'
;FLKAFRTFARVQLREHLADFSEAEVEILRTVERKPGDAIVTTKVSGVDDKEHMVTWRVNDNNGWKVTDIEAMGLWFAIEQRAQFQAMLDKNGGDVSALIQEIGAAS
;
A
#
# COMPACT_ATOMS: atom_id res chain seq x y z
N PHE A 1 -6.52 -17.33 0.28
CA PHE A 1 -5.74 -16.13 -0.12
C PHE A 1 -6.41 -14.81 0.24
N LEU A 2 -7.49 -14.37 -0.42
CA LEU A 2 -8.07 -13.01 -0.23
C LEU A 2 -8.30 -12.59 1.23
N LYS A 3 -8.83 -13.49 2.07
CA LYS A 3 -9.01 -13.21 3.51
C LYS A 3 -7.68 -12.94 4.22
N ALA A 4 -6.70 -13.81 4.04
CA ALA A 4 -5.36 -13.68 4.62
C ALA A 4 -4.66 -12.41 4.11
N PHE A 5 -4.74 -12.14 2.81
CA PHE A 5 -4.21 -10.91 2.22
C PHE A 5 -4.85 -9.65 2.79
N ARG A 6 -6.18 -9.62 2.97
CA ARG A 6 -6.86 -8.47 3.59
C ARG A 6 -6.43 -8.24 5.04
N THR A 7 -6.16 -9.30 5.79
CA THR A 7 -5.62 -9.20 7.15
C THR A 7 -4.20 -8.63 7.12
N PHE A 8 -3.32 -9.23 6.32
CA PHE A 8 -1.94 -8.78 6.11
C PHE A 8 -1.86 -7.31 5.70
N ALA A 9 -2.58 -6.91 4.64
CA ALA A 9 -2.58 -5.54 4.13
C ALA A 9 -3.07 -4.55 5.19
N ARG A 10 -4.08 -4.92 6.00
CA ARG A 10 -4.55 -4.07 7.10
C ARG A 10 -3.48 -3.86 8.16
N VAL A 11 -2.76 -4.91 8.56
CA VAL A 11 -1.70 -4.80 9.57
C VAL A 11 -0.56 -3.94 9.07
N GLN A 12 -0.03 -4.23 7.87
CA GLN A 12 1.05 -3.46 7.27
C GLN A 12 0.69 -1.98 7.08
N LEU A 13 -0.51 -1.71 6.54
CA LEU A 13 -0.98 -0.33 6.40
C LEU A 13 -1.19 0.33 7.75
N ARG A 14 -1.72 -0.35 8.76
CA ARG A 14 -1.87 0.23 10.10
C ARG A 14 -0.51 0.57 10.71
N GLU A 15 0.48 -0.29 10.58
CA GLU A 15 1.85 -0.01 11.06
C GLU A 15 2.45 1.21 10.37
N HIS A 16 2.26 1.35 9.05
CA HIS A 16 2.83 2.45 8.28
C HIS A 16 2.01 3.75 8.35
N LEU A 17 0.71 3.66 8.66
CA LEU A 17 -0.19 4.81 8.73
C LEU A 17 -0.52 5.24 10.16
N ALA A 18 -0.08 4.49 11.19
CA ALA A 18 -0.30 4.87 12.59
C ALA A 18 0.30 6.25 12.88
N ASP A 19 1.48 6.53 12.35
CA ASP A 19 2.17 7.82 12.52
C ASP A 19 1.47 8.96 11.75
N PHE A 20 0.55 8.64 10.83
CA PHE A 20 -0.24 9.60 10.08
C PHE A 20 -1.63 9.84 10.65
N SER A 21 -2.04 9.20 11.75
CA SER A 21 -3.41 9.35 12.27
C SER A 21 -3.75 10.77 12.73
N GLU A 22 -2.73 11.54 13.11
CA GLU A 22 -2.85 12.96 13.48
C GLU A 22 -2.27 13.91 12.42
N ALA A 23 -1.87 13.38 11.26
CA ALA A 23 -1.21 14.18 10.24
C ALA A 23 -2.20 15.06 9.46
N GLU A 24 -1.75 16.26 9.11
CA GLU A 24 -2.42 17.08 8.11
C GLU A 24 -2.06 16.58 6.70
N VAL A 25 -3.08 16.48 5.84
CA VAL A 25 -2.92 15.97 4.47
C VAL A 25 -3.34 17.04 3.47
N GLU A 26 -2.39 17.48 2.64
CA GLU A 26 -2.60 18.45 1.57
C GLU A 26 -2.46 17.77 0.21
N ILE A 27 -3.43 17.92 -0.69
CA ILE A 27 -3.29 17.47 -2.09
C ILE A 27 -2.44 18.48 -2.85
N LEU A 28 -1.26 18.06 -3.29
CA LEU A 28 -0.36 18.92 -4.06
C LEU A 28 -0.61 18.81 -5.56
N ARG A 29 -0.92 17.60 -6.04
CA ARG A 29 -1.02 17.35 -7.48
C ARG A 29 -1.88 16.13 -7.78
N THR A 30 -2.70 16.24 -8.82
CA THR A 30 -3.40 15.11 -9.42
C THR A 30 -3.04 15.01 -10.89
N VAL A 31 -2.62 13.83 -11.35
CA VAL A 31 -2.31 13.56 -12.75
C VAL A 31 -3.04 12.30 -13.20
N GLU A 32 -3.97 12.46 -14.13
CA GLU A 32 -4.55 11.34 -14.85
C GLU A 32 -3.52 10.77 -15.83
N ARG A 33 -3.23 9.47 -15.72
CA ARG A 33 -2.28 8.77 -16.60
C ARG A 33 -2.96 8.25 -17.86
N LYS A 34 -4.22 7.86 -17.73
CA LYS A 34 -5.14 7.40 -18.77
C LYS A 34 -6.56 7.42 -18.19
N PRO A 35 -7.61 7.33 -19.02
CA PRO A 35 -8.99 7.28 -18.54
C PRO A 35 -9.17 6.28 -17.40
N GLY A 36 -9.62 6.77 -16.24
CA GLY A 36 -9.90 5.95 -15.04
C GLY A 36 -8.65 5.46 -14.28
N ASP A 37 -7.49 6.06 -14.46
CA ASP A 37 -6.26 5.77 -13.73
C ASP A 37 -5.49 7.07 -13.47
N ALA A 38 -5.38 7.47 -12.20
CA ALA A 38 -4.74 8.71 -11.81
C ALA A 38 -3.74 8.50 -10.67
N ILE A 39 -2.81 9.45 -10.58
CA ILE A 39 -1.84 9.57 -9.52
C ILE A 39 -2.16 10.84 -8.75
N VAL A 40 -2.40 10.70 -7.45
CA VAL A 40 -2.59 11.81 -6.52
C VAL A 40 -1.34 11.89 -5.65
N THR A 41 -0.69 13.05 -5.59
CA THR A 41 0.44 13.29 -4.71
C THR A 41 -0.02 14.19 -3.58
N THR A 42 0.19 13.74 -2.35
CA THR A 42 -0.12 14.49 -1.14
C THR A 42 1.14 14.82 -0.35
N LYS A 43 1.11 15.95 0.32
CA LYS A 43 1.97 16.23 1.45
C LYS A 43 1.29 15.75 2.72
N VAL A 44 2.01 15.05 3.57
CA VAL A 44 1.55 14.56 4.86
C VAL A 44 2.49 15.12 5.92
N SER A 45 1.99 15.96 6.81
CA SER A 45 2.77 16.58 7.89
C SER A 45 2.28 16.06 9.25
N GLY A 46 3.15 15.34 9.95
CA GLY A 46 2.87 14.78 11.28
C GLY A 46 3.17 15.76 12.42
N VAL A 47 3.12 15.26 13.66
CA VAL A 47 3.34 16.03 14.90
C VAL A 47 4.80 16.52 15.04
N ASP A 48 5.74 15.90 14.32
CA ASP A 48 7.17 16.23 14.38
C ASP A 48 7.61 17.28 13.34
N ASP A 49 6.67 18.00 12.73
CA ASP A 49 6.86 18.98 11.65
C ASP A 49 7.60 18.43 10.41
N LYS A 50 7.74 17.11 10.28
CA LYS A 50 8.32 16.52 9.07
C LYS A 50 7.28 16.39 7.98
N GLU A 51 7.63 16.91 6.81
CA GLU A 51 6.85 16.77 5.60
C GLU A 51 7.21 15.47 4.87
N HIS A 52 6.22 14.61 4.68
CA HIS A 52 6.33 13.37 3.92
C HIS A 52 5.52 13.47 2.63
N MET A 53 6.14 13.10 1.52
CA MET A 53 5.46 12.98 0.24
C MET A 53 4.89 11.57 0.12
N VAL A 54 3.59 11.48 -0.12
CA VAL A 54 2.89 10.21 -0.35
C VAL A 54 2.19 10.28 -1.70
N THR A 55 2.41 9.26 -2.51
CA THR A 55 1.78 9.14 -3.83
C THR A 55 0.76 8.02 -3.81
N TRP A 56 -0.45 8.31 -4.27
CA TRP A 56 -1.57 7.38 -4.30
C TRP A 56 -1.89 7.07 -5.75
N ARG A 57 -1.94 5.78 -6.10
CA ARG A 57 -2.58 5.36 -7.34
C ARG A 57 -4.07 5.17 -7.08
N VAL A 58 -4.89 5.82 -7.88
CA VAL A 58 -6.35 5.67 -7.82
C VAL A 58 -6.88 5.22 -9.17
N ASN A 59 -7.85 4.32 -9.15
CA ASN A 59 -8.49 3.81 -10.35
C ASN A 59 -10.01 3.93 -10.24
N ASP A 60 -10.65 4.28 -11.35
CA ASP A 60 -12.09 4.26 -11.48
C ASP A 60 -12.53 2.91 -12.05
N ASN A 61 -13.06 2.07 -11.17
CA ASN A 61 -13.72 0.82 -11.54
C ASN A 61 -15.02 0.72 -10.74
N ASN A 62 -16.04 1.40 -11.28
CA ASN A 62 -17.30 1.71 -10.61
C ASN A 62 -17.07 2.53 -9.33
N GLY A 63 -16.36 3.64 -9.48
CA GLY A 63 -15.96 4.56 -8.41
C GLY A 63 -14.46 4.56 -8.17
N TRP A 64 -13.92 5.74 -7.89
CA TRP A 64 -12.51 5.95 -7.56
C TRP A 64 -12.12 5.23 -6.27
N LYS A 65 -11.07 4.41 -6.36
CA LYS A 65 -10.50 3.66 -5.24
C LYS A 65 -8.98 3.75 -5.27
N VAL A 66 -8.37 3.81 -4.09
CA VAL A 66 -6.92 3.64 -3.95
C VAL A 66 -6.56 2.20 -4.29
N THR A 67 -5.58 2.01 -5.17
CA THR A 67 -5.10 0.70 -5.61
C THR A 67 -3.65 0.44 -5.24
N ASP A 68 -2.87 1.49 -5.00
CA ASP A 68 -1.47 1.38 -4.56
C ASP A 68 -1.03 2.67 -3.85
N ILE A 69 -0.01 2.56 -3.02
CA ILE A 69 0.58 3.67 -2.26
C ILE A 69 2.09 3.63 -2.49
N GLU A 70 2.68 4.79 -2.73
CA GLU A 70 4.12 5.00 -2.72
C GLU A 70 4.51 5.98 -1.65
N ALA A 71 5.54 5.60 -0.91
CA ALA A 71 6.21 6.44 0.06
C ALA A 71 7.71 6.18 -0.04
N MET A 72 8.51 7.23 0.12
CA MET A 72 9.98 7.15 0.14
C MET A 72 10.59 6.47 -1.10
N GLY A 73 9.93 6.58 -2.26
CA GLY A 73 10.36 6.00 -3.53
C GLY A 73 9.92 4.55 -3.76
N LEU A 74 9.16 3.95 -2.84
CA LEU A 74 8.76 2.53 -2.88
C LEU A 74 7.25 2.37 -3.03
N TRP A 75 6.82 1.65 -4.07
CA TRP A 75 5.41 1.28 -4.27
C TRP A 75 5.10 0.02 -3.47
N PHE A 76 4.10 0.11 -2.60
CA PHE A 76 3.73 -0.94 -1.67
C PHE A 76 3.34 -2.25 -2.38
N ALA A 77 2.63 -2.20 -3.51
CA ALA A 77 2.31 -3.41 -4.26
C ALA A 77 3.54 -4.08 -4.91
N ILE A 78 4.59 -3.31 -5.26
CA ILE A 78 5.84 -3.85 -5.79
C ILE A 78 6.59 -4.60 -4.69
N GLU A 79 6.73 -3.98 -3.51
CA GLU A 79 7.40 -4.58 -2.36
C GLU A 79 6.69 -5.86 -1.88
N GLN A 80 5.36 -5.83 -1.76
CA GLN A 80 4.58 -7.02 -1.41
C GLN A 80 4.73 -8.14 -2.44
N ARG A 81 4.74 -7.82 -3.74
CA ARG A 81 4.94 -8.82 -4.79
C ARG A 81 6.31 -9.46 -4.68
N ALA A 82 7.36 -8.68 -4.40
CA ALA A 82 8.71 -9.21 -4.18
C ALA A 82 8.75 -10.11 -2.94
N GLN A 83 8.13 -9.70 -1.83
CA GLN A 83 8.05 -10.50 -0.61
C GLN A 83 7.32 -11.83 -0.83
N PHE A 84 6.16 -11.81 -1.50
CA PHE A 84 5.40 -13.03 -1.79
C PHE A 84 6.15 -13.96 -2.74
N GLN A 85 6.88 -13.42 -3.72
CA GLN A 85 7.73 -14.22 -4.59
C GLN A 85 8.82 -14.93 -3.79
N ALA A 86 9.51 -14.22 -2.89
CA ALA A 86 10.55 -14.81 -2.05
C ALA A 86 10.00 -15.93 -1.13
N MET A 87 8.80 -15.75 -0.56
CA MET A 87 8.12 -16.79 0.24
C MET A 87 7.78 -18.02 -0.60
N LEU A 88 7.27 -17.83 -1.82
CA LEU A 88 6.97 -18.92 -2.74
C LEU A 88 8.25 -19.67 -3.12
N ASP A 89 9.31 -18.96 -3.50
CA ASP A 89 10.59 -19.57 -3.89
C ASP A 89 11.18 -20.40 -2.74
N LYS A 90 11.13 -19.88 -1.51
CA LYS A 90 11.58 -20.59 -0.30
C LYS A 90 10.77 -21.85 0.00
N ASN A 91 9.49 -21.86 -0.30
CA ASN A 91 8.57 -22.96 0.01
C ASN A 91 8.23 -23.82 -1.22
N GLY A 92 9.08 -23.80 -2.27
CA GLY A 92 8.89 -24.65 -3.45
C GLY A 92 7.61 -24.36 -4.24
N GLY A 93 7.11 -23.13 -4.18
CA GLY A 93 5.86 -22.70 -4.81
C GLY A 93 4.59 -23.05 -4.02
N ASP A 94 4.70 -23.47 -2.76
CA ASP A 94 3.53 -23.80 -1.94
C ASP A 94 2.69 -22.56 -1.59
N VAL A 95 1.57 -22.41 -2.30
CA VAL A 95 0.60 -21.33 -2.08
C VAL A 95 -0.10 -21.46 -0.72
N SER A 96 -0.25 -22.66 -0.17
CA SER A 96 -0.85 -22.87 1.15
C SER A 96 0.07 -22.32 2.24
N ALA A 97 1.39 -22.55 2.12
CA ALA A 97 2.39 -21.97 3.01
C ALA A 97 2.35 -20.44 2.97
N LEU A 98 2.28 -19.83 1.77
CA LEU A 98 2.12 -18.37 1.63
C LEU A 98 0.85 -17.88 2.34
N ILE A 99 -0.30 -18.54 2.12
CA ILE A 99 -1.59 -18.15 2.74
C ILE A 99 -1.50 -18.23 4.27
N GLN A 100 -0.84 -19.26 4.79
CA GLN A 100 -0.64 -19.44 6.23
C GLN A 100 0.25 -18.34 6.81
N GLU A 101 1.37 -18.04 6.17
CA GLU A 101 2.35 -17.05 6.62
C GLU A 101 1.74 -15.64 6.66
N ILE A 102 1.15 -15.18 5.55
CA ILE A 102 0.51 -13.85 5.51
C ILE A 102 -0.76 -13.78 6.37
N GLY A 103 -1.41 -14.92 6.62
CA GLY A 103 -2.57 -15.01 7.49
C GLY A 103 -2.23 -14.94 8.98
N ALA A 104 -1.02 -15.37 9.35
CA ALA A 104 -0.51 -15.38 10.73
C ALA A 104 0.17 -14.07 11.15
N ALA A 105 0.50 -13.19 10.19
CA ALA A 105 1.04 -11.85 10.43
C ALA A 105 0.00 -10.85 11.00
N SER A 106 -0.99 -11.35 11.75
CA SER A 106 -2.17 -10.65 12.26
C SER A 106 -2.03 -10.18 13.70
#